data_AF-A0A7Y6UF47-F1
#
_entry.id   AF-A0A7Y6UF47-F1
#
_cell.length_a   1.000
_cell.length_b   1.000
_cell.length_c   1.000
_cell.angle_alpha   90.00
_cell.angle_beta   90.00
_cell.angle_gamma   90.00
#
_symmetry.space_group_name_H-M   'P 1'
#
loop_
_entity.id
_entity.type
_entity.pdbx_description
1 polymer ?
#
loop_
_entity_poly.entity_id
_entity_poly.type
_entity_poly.pdbx_seq_one_letter_code
_entity_poly.pdbx_strand_id
1 'polypeptide(L)'
;MKPLALLLAVASLSACALDGDEDEDDLVDTQSDALSRQTKPGVNGHFCVASPYNCRFHEGSSRVVTQGGEESWGIATGYSIRDGNGEVLGTQTGSRLTFNYGQTRLLAGKAHALALTTSNGSAGWYPIDAILGEASFRKQNGEVNAKDPGRGRMACYRVRDSSDPSIELKKVVYDSKEGIDGHERAGDYLPLARNNGRRSVNLVFSVPGFGLGGATTDHFLSGETFHRVSVPTDSGLPSISIPLWVRDGAGHFRKRSGSLRFLYGFIVASDGVKRYGWMAEPALMPIGDC
;
A
#
# COMPACT_ATOMS: atom_id res chain seq x y z
N MET A 1 -65.96 32.67 25.70
CA MET A 1 -65.65 31.84 24.52
C MET A 1 -64.39 32.37 23.88
N LYS A 2 -63.29 31.61 23.93
CA LYS A 2 -62.07 31.85 23.15
C LYS A 2 -61.64 30.51 22.55
N PRO A 3 -61.19 30.48 21.30
CA PRO A 3 -60.07 29.63 20.96
C PRO A 3 -58.92 30.43 20.35
N LEU A 4 -57.74 29.99 20.76
CA LEU A 4 -56.40 30.48 20.47
C LEU A 4 -55.82 29.67 19.30
N ALA A 5 -54.95 30.30 18.52
CA ALA A 5 -54.36 29.77 17.30
C ALA A 5 -53.27 28.70 17.51
N LEU A 6 -53.24 27.76 16.55
CA LEU A 6 -52.11 27.17 15.80
C LEU A 6 -50.76 26.89 16.48
N LEU A 7 -50.29 25.64 16.42
CA LEU A 7 -48.91 25.31 16.03
C LEU A 7 -48.76 23.80 15.67
N LEU A 8 -48.40 23.54 14.41
CA LEU A 8 -47.93 22.24 13.93
C LEU A 8 -46.47 22.04 14.39
N ALA A 9 -46.15 20.87 14.94
CA ALA A 9 -44.79 20.40 15.09
C ALA A 9 -44.66 19.03 14.41
N VAL A 10 -43.95 18.99 13.28
CA VAL A 10 -43.49 17.77 12.62
C VAL A 10 -42.18 17.38 13.31
N ALA A 11 -42.21 16.29 14.08
CA ALA A 11 -41.01 15.73 14.70
C ALA A 11 -40.38 14.70 13.77
N SER A 12 -39.30 15.11 13.10
CA SER A 12 -38.39 14.24 12.36
C SER A 12 -37.58 13.41 13.36
N LEU A 13 -37.85 12.10 13.47
CA LEU A 13 -37.03 11.21 14.28
C LEU A 13 -35.73 10.90 13.54
N SER A 14 -34.65 11.33 14.21
CA SER A 14 -33.25 11.24 13.83
C SER A 14 -32.82 9.80 13.55
N ALA A 15 -32.10 9.60 12.45
CA ALA A 15 -31.37 8.38 12.18
C ALA A 15 -30.21 8.25 13.19
N CYS A 16 -30.17 7.15 13.93
CA CYS A 16 -29.05 6.81 14.80
C CYS A 16 -27.79 6.63 13.94
N ALA A 17 -26.84 7.55 14.10
CA ALA A 17 -25.48 7.39 13.64
C ALA A 17 -24.82 6.23 14.41
N LEU A 18 -24.24 5.30 13.65
CA LEU A 18 -23.28 4.34 14.16
C LEU A 18 -21.96 5.07 14.37
N ASP A 19 -21.77 5.69 15.54
CA ASP A 19 -20.43 6.02 16.03
C ASP A 19 -19.80 4.72 16.53
N GLY A 20 -18.96 4.14 15.70
CA GLY A 20 -17.91 3.25 16.18
C GLY A 20 -16.76 4.13 16.61
N ASP A 21 -16.38 4.05 17.88
CA ASP A 21 -15.13 4.59 18.40
C ASP A 21 -13.96 3.99 17.58
N GLU A 22 -13.54 4.67 16.52
CA GLU A 22 -12.26 4.40 15.87
C GLU A 22 -11.18 4.93 16.82
N ASP A 23 -10.20 4.09 17.19
CA ASP A 23 -9.05 4.50 18.00
C ASP A 23 -8.37 5.73 17.34
N GLU A 24 -8.68 6.95 17.80
CA GLU A 24 -8.21 8.19 17.16
C GLU A 24 -6.69 8.40 17.34
N ASP A 25 -6.06 7.68 18.26
CA ASP A 25 -4.65 7.84 18.64
C ASP A 25 -3.66 7.56 17.50
N ASP A 26 -4.05 6.75 16.51
CA ASP A 26 -3.21 6.45 15.34
C ASP A 26 -3.75 6.94 14.01
N LEU A 27 -4.89 7.65 14.03
CA LEU A 27 -5.46 8.28 12.86
C LEU A 27 -4.67 9.51 12.47
N VAL A 28 -4.23 9.55 11.22
CA VAL A 28 -3.46 10.66 10.67
C VAL A 28 -4.27 11.33 9.57
N ASP A 29 -4.65 12.60 9.79
CA ASP A 29 -5.46 13.35 8.85
C ASP A 29 -4.67 13.80 7.61
N THR A 30 -4.74 13.01 6.54
CA THR A 30 -4.05 13.26 5.28
C THR A 30 -4.73 14.30 4.37
N GLN A 31 -5.81 14.98 4.83
CA GLN A 31 -6.52 15.99 4.03
C GLN A 31 -5.70 17.24 3.70
N SER A 32 -4.69 17.56 4.52
CA SER A 32 -3.91 18.78 4.37
C SER A 32 -2.45 18.52 4.01
N ASP A 33 -1.92 19.38 3.14
CA ASP A 33 -0.47 19.55 2.91
C ASP A 33 0.32 19.91 4.19
N ALA A 34 -0.33 20.09 5.33
CA ALA A 34 0.37 20.39 6.58
C ALA A 34 1.20 19.19 7.07
N LEU A 35 0.76 17.95 6.82
CA LEU A 35 1.54 16.75 7.15
C LEU A 35 2.71 16.51 6.20
N SER A 36 2.61 16.92 4.93
CA SER A 36 3.74 16.87 3.99
C SER A 36 4.85 17.86 4.38
N ARG A 37 4.57 18.81 5.29
CA ARG A 37 5.54 19.81 5.80
C ARG A 37 6.21 19.44 7.13
N GLN A 38 5.66 18.52 7.93
CA GLN A 38 6.31 18.02 9.15
C GLN A 38 7.14 16.76 8.86
N THR A 39 8.03 16.85 7.89
CA THR A 39 8.98 15.76 7.62
C THR A 39 10.12 15.80 8.63
N LYS A 40 10.58 14.61 9.01
CA LYS A 40 11.80 14.44 9.80
C LYS A 40 12.65 13.31 9.21
N PRO A 41 13.97 13.31 9.42
CA PRO A 41 14.78 12.14 9.17
C PRO A 41 14.25 10.95 9.99
N GLY A 42 14.28 9.77 9.40
CA GLY A 42 13.90 8.53 10.06
C GLY A 42 14.82 7.39 9.65
N VAL A 43 14.43 6.18 10.05
CA VAL A 43 15.23 4.97 9.83
C VAL A 43 15.22 4.57 8.36
N ASN A 44 14.08 4.76 7.68
CA ASN A 44 13.89 4.32 6.30
C ASN A 44 14.24 5.40 5.26
N GLY A 45 14.49 6.64 5.65
CA GLY A 45 14.82 7.72 4.71
C GLY A 45 14.95 9.10 5.38
N HIS A 46 15.23 10.12 4.57
CA HIS A 46 15.44 11.48 5.06
C HIS A 46 14.16 12.28 5.28
N PHE A 47 13.06 11.86 4.64
CA PHE A 47 11.77 12.55 4.69
C PHE A 47 10.69 11.57 5.17
N CYS A 48 10.44 11.54 6.47
CA CYS A 48 9.48 10.65 7.11
C CYS A 48 8.34 11.39 7.79
N VAL A 49 7.15 10.80 7.76
CA VAL A 49 5.92 11.38 8.31
C VAL A 49 5.21 10.32 9.15
N ALA A 50 4.65 10.71 10.29
CA ALA A 50 3.97 9.87 11.28
C ALA A 50 4.83 8.80 11.98
N SER A 51 5.76 8.15 11.28
CA SER A 51 6.65 7.12 11.80
C SER A 51 8.05 7.24 11.19
N PRO A 52 9.13 6.93 11.93
CA PRO A 52 10.49 6.90 11.36
C PRO A 52 10.66 5.77 10.32
N TYR A 53 9.68 4.89 10.17
CA TYR A 53 9.64 3.85 9.15
C TYR A 53 8.71 4.16 7.97
N ASN A 54 7.98 5.28 8.02
CA ASN A 54 7.09 5.73 6.94
C ASN A 54 7.72 6.93 6.23
N CYS A 55 8.55 6.65 5.23
CA CYS A 55 9.44 7.63 4.61
C CYS A 55 9.28 7.71 3.10
N ARG A 56 9.74 8.80 2.50
CA ARG A 56 10.08 8.87 1.08
C ARG A 56 11.47 8.26 0.89
N PHE A 57 11.59 7.37 -0.08
CA PHE A 57 12.83 6.63 -0.35
C PHE A 57 13.61 7.14 -1.56
N HIS A 58 12.96 7.92 -2.42
CA HIS A 58 13.58 8.53 -3.60
C HIS A 58 12.98 9.91 -3.85
N GLU A 59 13.81 10.86 -4.26
CA GLU A 59 13.37 12.18 -4.66
C GLU A 59 12.84 12.12 -6.10
N GLY A 60 11.67 12.71 -6.37
CA GLY A 60 11.05 12.66 -7.69
C GLY A 60 10.10 11.47 -7.88
N SER A 61 10.10 10.87 -9.07
CA SER A 61 9.18 9.79 -9.43
C SER A 61 9.53 8.50 -8.69
N SER A 62 8.54 7.74 -8.26
CA SER A 62 8.78 6.40 -7.72
C SER A 62 9.08 5.35 -8.79
N ARG A 63 9.17 5.77 -10.05
CA ARG A 63 9.46 4.93 -11.21
C ARG A 63 10.93 4.98 -11.56
N VAL A 64 11.43 3.86 -12.07
CA VAL A 64 12.69 3.86 -12.81
C VAL A 64 12.44 4.58 -14.13
N VAL A 65 12.96 5.79 -14.26
CA VAL A 65 12.96 6.51 -15.54
C VAL A 65 14.08 5.98 -16.43
N THR A 66 13.90 6.04 -17.74
CA THR A 66 14.96 5.84 -18.73
C THR A 66 15.84 7.09 -18.82
N GLN A 67 16.97 6.99 -19.53
CA GLN A 67 17.87 8.15 -19.70
C GLN A 67 17.20 9.29 -20.49
N GLY A 68 16.20 8.97 -21.31
CA GLY A 68 15.36 9.94 -22.02
C GLY A 68 14.19 10.48 -21.20
N GLY A 69 14.03 10.06 -19.94
CA GLY A 69 12.96 10.52 -19.05
C GLY A 69 11.64 9.73 -19.14
N GLU A 70 11.57 8.66 -19.95
CA GLU A 70 10.37 7.81 -20.02
C GLU A 70 10.28 6.89 -18.80
N GLU A 71 9.10 6.71 -18.19
CA GLU A 71 8.89 5.78 -17.07
C GLU A 71 8.70 4.31 -17.50
N SER A 72 8.48 4.10 -18.80
CA SER A 72 8.20 2.77 -19.36
C SER A 72 9.44 2.22 -20.05
N TRP A 73 9.70 0.93 -19.83
CA TRP A 73 10.85 0.21 -20.34
C TRP A 73 10.40 -0.88 -21.31
N GLY A 74 11.14 -1.04 -22.42
CA GLY A 74 10.98 -2.19 -23.29
C GLY A 74 11.44 -3.48 -22.60
N ILE A 75 10.73 -4.58 -22.82
CA ILE A 75 11.02 -5.88 -22.21
C ILE A 75 10.83 -7.02 -23.21
N ALA A 76 11.43 -8.17 -22.94
CA ALA A 76 11.16 -9.39 -23.68
C ALA A 76 9.82 -10.04 -23.24
N THR A 77 8.96 -10.41 -24.17
CA THR A 77 7.71 -11.10 -23.82
C THR A 77 7.96 -12.58 -23.52
N GLY A 78 6.99 -13.25 -22.89
CA GLY A 78 7.06 -14.70 -22.60
C GLY A 78 7.75 -15.06 -21.28
N TYR A 79 8.31 -14.09 -20.56
CA TYR A 79 8.91 -14.31 -19.24
C TYR A 79 7.84 -14.35 -18.13
N SER A 80 8.11 -15.16 -17.10
CA SER A 80 7.22 -15.29 -15.95
C SER A 80 7.21 -14.05 -15.07
N ILE A 81 6.03 -13.62 -14.64
CA ILE A 81 5.83 -12.73 -13.50
C ILE A 81 5.77 -13.57 -12.22
N ARG A 82 6.49 -13.15 -11.18
CA ARG A 82 6.57 -13.87 -9.91
C ARG A 82 6.10 -13.04 -8.73
N ASP A 83 5.75 -13.71 -7.64
CA ASP A 83 5.46 -13.07 -6.36
C ASP A 83 6.70 -12.95 -5.47
N GLY A 84 6.49 -12.43 -4.26
CA GLY A 84 7.51 -12.31 -3.22
C GLY A 84 8.11 -13.64 -2.74
N ASN A 85 7.58 -14.80 -3.10
CA ASN A 85 8.22 -16.09 -2.81
C ASN A 85 8.80 -16.75 -4.07
N GLY A 86 8.76 -16.05 -5.21
CA GLY A 86 9.27 -16.53 -6.49
C GLY A 86 8.32 -17.47 -7.21
N GLU A 87 7.09 -17.66 -6.71
CA GLU A 87 6.10 -18.49 -7.40
C GLU A 87 5.61 -17.78 -8.66
N VAL A 88 5.39 -18.56 -9.72
CA VAL A 88 4.93 -18.01 -10.99
C VAL A 88 3.46 -17.63 -10.87
N LEU A 89 3.18 -16.37 -11.15
CA LEU A 89 1.82 -15.85 -11.19
C LEU A 89 1.22 -15.91 -12.58
N GLY A 90 2.04 -15.78 -13.61
CA GLY A 90 1.60 -15.76 -14.98
C GLY A 90 2.74 -15.38 -15.92
N THR A 91 2.40 -15.22 -17.20
CA THR A 91 3.36 -14.87 -18.23
C THR A 91 3.13 -13.44 -18.70
N GLN A 92 4.20 -12.66 -18.79
CA GLN A 92 4.16 -11.32 -19.33
C GLN A 92 4.02 -11.34 -20.85
N THR A 93 2.92 -10.77 -21.35
CA THR A 93 2.59 -10.74 -22.78
C THR A 93 2.80 -9.37 -23.41
N GLY A 94 2.73 -8.30 -22.63
CA GLY A 94 3.03 -6.94 -23.10
C GLY A 94 4.53 -6.73 -23.27
N SER A 95 4.92 -5.93 -24.26
CA SER A 95 6.33 -5.62 -24.59
C SER A 95 6.93 -4.46 -23.79
N ARG A 96 6.15 -3.86 -22.89
CA ARG A 96 6.60 -2.76 -22.04
C ARG A 96 6.08 -2.92 -20.62
N LEU A 97 6.90 -2.49 -19.66
CA LEU A 97 6.56 -2.44 -18.23
C LEU A 97 7.01 -1.11 -17.63
N THR A 98 6.38 -0.73 -16.52
CA THR A 98 6.88 0.31 -15.61
C THR A 98 7.40 -0.37 -14.36
N PHE A 99 8.52 0.12 -13.85
CA PHE A 99 9.22 -0.48 -12.71
C PHE A 99 9.30 0.52 -11.56
N ASN A 100 9.20 0.01 -10.33
CA ASN A 100 9.45 0.83 -9.15
C ASN A 100 10.94 0.98 -8.89
N TYR A 101 11.33 2.21 -8.54
CA TYR A 101 12.69 2.55 -8.17
C TYR A 101 13.15 1.76 -6.94
N GLY A 102 14.35 1.19 -7.04
CA GLY A 102 15.11 0.58 -5.96
C GLY A 102 14.64 -0.80 -5.54
N GLN A 103 13.58 -1.30 -6.15
CA GLN A 103 12.96 -2.56 -5.77
C GLN A 103 13.52 -3.69 -6.62
N THR A 104 14.60 -4.27 -6.11
CA THR A 104 15.21 -5.48 -6.68
C THR A 104 15.16 -6.63 -5.71
N ARG A 105 15.21 -7.84 -6.28
CA ARG A 105 15.30 -9.06 -5.50
C ARG A 105 15.95 -10.20 -6.27
N LEU A 106 16.60 -11.12 -5.55
CA LEU A 106 17.02 -12.40 -6.09
C LEU A 106 15.91 -13.43 -5.90
N LEU A 107 15.37 -13.97 -7.01
CA LEU A 107 14.39 -15.05 -6.99
C LEU A 107 14.91 -16.19 -7.87
N ALA A 108 14.94 -17.40 -7.34
CA ALA A 108 15.50 -18.58 -8.03
C ALA A 108 16.90 -18.31 -8.64
N GLY A 109 17.76 -17.61 -7.90
CA GLY A 109 19.12 -17.26 -8.35
C GLY A 109 19.22 -16.17 -9.41
N LYS A 110 18.11 -15.51 -9.78
CA LYS A 110 18.08 -14.43 -10.77
C LYS A 110 17.60 -13.11 -10.18
N ALA A 111 18.23 -12.01 -10.61
CA ALA A 111 17.81 -10.67 -10.22
C ALA A 111 16.51 -10.28 -10.93
N HIS A 112 15.54 -9.81 -10.17
CA HIS A 112 14.24 -9.32 -10.63
C HIS A 112 14.03 -7.88 -10.15
N ALA A 113 13.21 -7.14 -10.89
CA ALA A 113 12.71 -5.82 -10.51
C ALA A 113 11.19 -5.86 -10.36
N LEU A 114 10.64 -5.05 -9.47
CA LEU A 114 9.19 -4.98 -9.28
C LEU A 114 8.54 -4.18 -10.41
N ALA A 115 7.78 -4.86 -11.25
CA ALA A 115 6.92 -4.26 -12.26
C ALA A 115 5.53 -3.98 -11.67
N LEU A 116 4.91 -2.87 -12.05
CA LEU A 116 3.70 -2.36 -11.40
C LEU A 116 2.39 -2.84 -12.03
N THR A 117 2.37 -2.83 -13.36
CA THR A 117 1.23 -3.27 -14.14
C THR A 117 1.73 -4.32 -15.10
N THR A 118 1.44 -5.58 -14.76
CA THR A 118 1.83 -6.74 -15.56
C THR A 118 0.60 -7.36 -16.21
N SER A 119 0.81 -8.32 -17.11
CA SER A 119 -0.29 -9.11 -17.70
C SER A 119 -1.09 -9.93 -16.66
N ASN A 120 -0.59 -10.07 -15.42
CA ASN A 120 -1.34 -10.67 -14.29
C ASN A 120 -2.40 -9.72 -13.68
N GLY A 121 -2.51 -8.48 -14.17
CA GLY A 121 -3.45 -7.49 -13.62
C GLY A 121 -3.03 -6.92 -12.26
N SER A 122 -1.76 -7.12 -11.87
CA SER A 122 -1.17 -6.58 -10.66
C SER A 122 0.34 -6.43 -10.81
N ALA A 123 0.99 -5.90 -9.76
CA ALA A 123 2.43 -5.83 -9.68
C ALA A 123 3.05 -7.23 -9.62
N GLY A 124 4.33 -7.35 -9.94
CA GLY A 124 5.09 -8.57 -9.71
C GLY A 124 6.53 -8.49 -10.21
N TRP A 125 7.30 -9.50 -9.82
CA TRP A 125 8.72 -9.58 -10.09
C TRP A 125 8.99 -10.06 -11.50
N TYR A 126 9.68 -9.23 -12.26
CA TYR A 126 10.08 -9.50 -13.63
C TYR A 126 11.62 -9.53 -13.72
N PRO A 127 12.20 -10.51 -14.44
CA PRO A 127 13.65 -10.71 -14.41
C PRO A 127 14.39 -9.57 -15.13
N ILE A 128 15.43 -9.04 -14.48
CA ILE A 128 16.17 -7.87 -14.97
C ILE A 128 16.92 -8.18 -16.26
N ASP A 129 17.40 -9.42 -16.43
CA ASP A 129 18.07 -9.90 -17.65
C ASP A 129 17.14 -9.93 -18.89
N ALA A 130 15.83 -9.77 -18.71
CA ALA A 130 14.85 -9.67 -19.78
C ALA A 130 14.39 -8.23 -20.08
N ILE A 131 14.96 -7.23 -19.40
CA ILE A 131 14.70 -5.81 -19.67
C ILE A 131 15.61 -5.33 -20.81
N LEU A 132 15.01 -4.73 -21.85
CA LEU A 132 15.79 -4.18 -22.96
C LEU A 132 16.62 -3.00 -22.46
N GLY A 133 17.93 -3.05 -22.70
CA GLY A 133 18.86 -2.07 -22.14
C GLY A 133 19.18 -2.30 -20.67
N GLU A 134 19.18 -3.55 -20.20
CA GLU A 134 19.50 -3.97 -18.82
C GLU A 134 20.59 -3.14 -18.14
N ALA A 135 21.73 -2.94 -18.79
CA ALA A 135 22.85 -2.20 -18.21
C ALA A 135 22.48 -0.74 -17.87
N SER A 136 21.63 -0.10 -18.69
CA SER A 136 21.08 1.22 -18.41
C SER A 136 20.05 1.17 -17.29
N PHE A 137 19.18 0.15 -17.29
CA PHE A 137 18.20 -0.07 -16.22
C PHE A 137 18.87 -0.16 -14.85
N ARG A 138 19.91 -1.00 -14.73
CA ARG A 138 20.65 -1.19 -13.47
C ARG A 138 21.27 0.11 -12.94
N LYS A 139 21.75 0.99 -13.82
CA LYS A 139 22.28 2.30 -13.44
C LYS A 139 21.21 3.24 -12.89
N GLN A 140 19.96 3.09 -13.34
CA GLN A 140 18.86 3.99 -12.99
C GLN A 140 17.99 3.47 -11.85
N ASN A 141 17.99 2.16 -11.59
CA ASN A 141 17.08 1.57 -10.63
C ASN A 141 17.41 1.91 -9.17
N GLY A 142 18.70 2.03 -8.81
CA GLY A 142 19.09 2.23 -7.40
C GLY A 142 18.71 1.05 -6.50
N GLU A 143 18.63 1.30 -5.18
CA GLU A 143 18.25 0.30 -4.17
C GLU A 143 17.45 0.93 -3.03
N VAL A 144 16.36 0.28 -2.62
CA VAL A 144 15.49 0.72 -1.53
C VAL A 144 15.10 -0.47 -0.66
N ASN A 145 15.28 -0.33 0.66
CA ASN A 145 14.87 -1.33 1.64
C ASN A 145 14.31 -0.68 2.92
N ALA A 146 13.14 -1.14 3.35
CA ALA A 146 12.65 -0.91 4.71
C ALA A 146 13.48 -1.72 5.73
N LYS A 147 13.66 -1.14 6.92
CA LYS A 147 14.62 -1.60 7.91
C LYS A 147 13.96 -2.26 9.13
N ASP A 148 14.69 -3.20 9.73
CA ASP A 148 14.34 -3.80 11.01
C ASP A 148 14.45 -2.76 12.15
N PRO A 149 13.43 -2.58 12.99
CA PRO A 149 13.53 -1.74 14.19
C PRO A 149 14.46 -2.29 15.27
N GLY A 150 14.82 -3.58 15.23
CA GLY A 150 15.72 -4.21 16.21
C GLY A 150 15.11 -4.40 17.60
N ARG A 151 13.79 -4.24 17.74
CA ARG A 151 13.05 -4.36 19.03
C ARG A 151 12.28 -5.66 19.19
N GLY A 152 12.45 -6.59 18.25
CA GLY A 152 11.81 -7.89 18.28
C GLY A 152 10.35 -7.89 17.81
N ARG A 153 9.78 -9.09 17.86
CA ARG A 153 8.44 -9.43 17.38
C ARG A 153 7.39 -9.15 18.46
N MET A 154 6.23 -8.62 18.05
CA MET A 154 5.09 -8.37 18.94
C MET A 154 3.96 -9.38 18.76
N ALA A 155 3.61 -9.70 17.51
CA ALA A 155 2.49 -10.57 17.18
C ALA A 155 2.66 -11.18 15.79
N CYS A 156 1.93 -12.27 15.51
CA CYS A 156 1.83 -12.82 14.17
C CYS A 156 0.42 -12.78 13.64
N TYR A 157 0.38 -12.66 12.32
CA TYR A 157 -0.82 -12.65 11.55
C TYR A 157 -0.64 -13.55 10.34
N ARG A 158 -1.72 -14.18 9.92
CA ARG A 158 -1.82 -14.82 8.62
C ARG A 158 -2.46 -13.85 7.64
N VAL A 159 -1.93 -13.76 6.42
CA VAL A 159 -2.58 -13.02 5.32
C VAL A 159 -3.89 -13.72 4.99
N ARG A 160 -5.00 -12.99 5.01
CA ARG A 160 -6.34 -13.52 4.71
C ARG A 160 -6.46 -13.93 3.25
N ASP A 161 -7.32 -14.91 3.00
CA ASP A 161 -7.76 -15.28 1.64
C ASP A 161 -9.10 -14.61 1.27
N SER A 162 -9.40 -13.47 1.89
CA SER A 162 -10.60 -12.69 1.63
C SER A 162 -10.36 -11.22 1.97
N SER A 163 -11.23 -10.38 1.43
CA SER A 163 -11.27 -8.94 1.60
C SER A 163 -12.73 -8.51 1.74
N ASP A 164 -12.99 -7.40 2.44
CA ASP A 164 -14.33 -6.82 2.56
C ASP A 164 -14.64 -5.96 1.32
N PRO A 165 -15.59 -6.36 0.46
CA PRO A 165 -15.90 -5.63 -0.76
C PRO A 165 -16.42 -4.21 -0.51
N SER A 166 -16.96 -3.94 0.69
CA SER A 166 -17.50 -2.61 1.04
C SER A 166 -16.40 -1.55 1.21
N ILE A 167 -15.17 -1.97 1.53
CA ILE A 167 -14.02 -1.07 1.67
C ILE A 167 -13.16 -1.03 0.40
N GLU A 168 -13.13 -2.09 -0.41
CA GLU A 168 -12.24 -2.21 -1.58
C GLU A 168 -12.31 -1.04 -2.55
N LEU A 169 -13.51 -0.48 -2.76
CA LEU A 169 -13.75 0.62 -3.71
C LEU A 169 -13.54 2.02 -3.11
N LYS A 170 -13.35 2.13 -1.79
CA LYS A 170 -13.05 3.40 -1.12
C LYS A 170 -11.64 3.87 -1.49
N LYS A 171 -11.40 5.17 -1.39
CA LYS A 171 -10.09 5.79 -1.67
C LYS A 171 -9.27 5.98 -0.42
N VAL A 172 -7.96 5.88 -0.57
CA VAL A 172 -6.97 6.10 0.51
C VAL A 172 -6.29 7.48 0.41
N VAL A 173 -6.66 8.29 -0.58
CA VAL A 173 -6.17 9.64 -0.80
C VAL A 173 -7.37 10.58 -0.94
N TYR A 174 -7.29 11.75 -0.31
CA TYR A 174 -8.33 12.76 -0.38
C TYR A 174 -8.43 13.34 -1.79
N ASP A 175 -9.65 13.49 -2.29
CA ASP A 175 -9.93 14.06 -3.62
C ASP A 175 -9.22 13.33 -4.79
N SER A 176 -8.99 12.02 -4.64
CA SER A 176 -8.50 11.17 -5.74
C SER A 176 -9.35 11.34 -6.99
N LYS A 177 -8.71 11.30 -8.16
CA LYS A 177 -9.41 11.32 -9.45
C LYS A 177 -10.25 10.06 -9.66
N GLU A 178 -11.12 10.11 -10.66
CA GLU A 178 -11.85 8.94 -11.17
C GLU A 178 -11.12 8.27 -12.34
N GLY A 179 -11.53 7.05 -12.68
CA GLY A 179 -11.04 6.34 -13.86
C GLY A 179 -9.64 5.79 -13.69
N ILE A 180 -8.93 5.61 -14.81
CA ILE A 180 -7.57 5.06 -14.81
C ILE A 180 -6.60 5.96 -14.03
N ASP A 181 -6.74 7.28 -14.09
CA ASP A 181 -5.92 8.21 -13.32
C ASP A 181 -6.32 8.25 -11.84
N GLY A 182 -7.49 7.72 -11.52
CA GLY A 182 -8.01 7.52 -10.19
C GLY A 182 -7.49 6.25 -9.55
N HIS A 183 -6.18 6.00 -9.53
CA HIS A 183 -5.60 4.92 -8.74
C HIS A 183 -5.85 5.17 -7.22
N GLU A 184 -5.19 4.49 -6.27
CA GLU A 184 -5.34 4.76 -4.81
C GLU A 184 -6.62 4.19 -4.17
N ARG A 185 -7.00 2.97 -4.52
CA ARG A 185 -8.10 2.27 -3.84
C ARG A 185 -7.59 1.59 -2.57
N ALA A 186 -8.44 1.50 -1.56
CA ALA A 186 -8.15 0.69 -0.37
C ALA A 186 -7.93 -0.78 -0.75
N GLY A 187 -8.64 -1.29 -1.75
CA GLY A 187 -8.46 -2.64 -2.29
C GLY A 187 -7.02 -2.95 -2.73
N ASP A 188 -6.24 -1.94 -3.13
CA ASP A 188 -4.84 -2.15 -3.52
C ASP A 188 -3.98 -2.62 -2.32
N TYR A 189 -4.46 -2.50 -1.08
CA TYR A 189 -3.79 -2.96 0.15
C TYR A 189 -4.48 -4.16 0.79
N LEU A 190 -5.48 -4.74 0.13
CA LEU A 190 -6.24 -5.90 0.62
C LEU A 190 -5.94 -7.16 -0.21
N PRO A 191 -6.26 -8.37 0.30
CA PRO A 191 -6.04 -9.62 -0.44
C PRO A 191 -7.03 -9.75 -1.61
N LEU A 192 -6.68 -9.18 -2.77
CA LEU A 192 -7.51 -9.23 -3.96
C LEU A 192 -7.18 -10.44 -4.83
N ALA A 193 -8.22 -11.02 -5.45
CA ALA A 193 -8.05 -12.04 -6.47
C ALA A 193 -7.31 -11.46 -7.69
N ARG A 194 -6.35 -12.22 -8.22
CA ARG A 194 -5.56 -11.86 -9.41
C ARG A 194 -5.99 -12.70 -10.61
N ASN A 195 -5.47 -12.37 -11.79
CA ASN A 195 -5.83 -13.06 -13.04
C ASN A 195 -5.55 -14.58 -13.01
N ASN A 196 -4.66 -15.02 -12.12
CA ASN A 196 -4.34 -16.42 -11.90
C ASN A 196 -5.24 -17.15 -10.88
N GLY A 197 -6.30 -16.50 -10.40
CA GLY A 197 -7.25 -17.05 -9.42
C GLY A 197 -6.78 -17.02 -7.97
N ARG A 198 -5.53 -16.62 -7.72
CA ARG A 198 -4.95 -16.54 -6.36
C ARG A 198 -5.14 -15.15 -5.78
N ARG A 199 -5.21 -15.06 -4.45
CA ARG A 199 -5.25 -13.78 -3.74
C ARG A 199 -3.87 -13.38 -3.25
N SER A 200 -3.57 -12.10 -3.35
CA SER A 200 -2.32 -11.51 -2.83
C SER A 200 -2.54 -10.12 -2.28
N VAL A 201 -1.76 -9.78 -1.27
CA VAL A 201 -1.74 -8.48 -0.60
C VAL A 201 -0.40 -7.80 -0.82
N ASN A 202 -0.42 -6.47 -0.87
CA ASN A 202 0.80 -5.67 -0.94
C ASN A 202 1.44 -5.50 0.44
N LEU A 203 2.75 -5.74 0.51
CA LEU A 203 3.62 -5.17 1.55
C LEU A 203 4.16 -3.85 1.01
N VAL A 204 4.08 -2.77 1.79
CA VAL A 204 4.38 -1.41 1.28
C VAL A 204 5.44 -0.73 2.12
N PHE A 205 6.38 -0.01 1.50
CA PHE A 205 7.41 0.72 2.23
C PHE A 205 6.89 1.97 2.94
N SER A 206 5.82 2.56 2.41
CA SER A 206 5.20 3.77 2.95
C SER A 206 3.68 3.67 2.83
N VAL A 207 2.99 4.13 3.85
CA VAL A 207 1.53 4.21 3.90
C VAL A 207 1.03 5.25 2.88
N PRO A 208 -0.10 5.02 2.20
CA PRO A 208 -0.70 6.00 1.27
C PRO A 208 -1.14 7.31 1.94
N GLY A 209 -1.49 8.31 1.14
CA GLY A 209 -2.04 9.59 1.63
C GLY A 209 -1.02 10.67 1.96
N PHE A 210 0.26 10.32 2.12
CA PHE A 210 1.30 11.27 2.55
C PHE A 210 2.10 11.95 1.41
N GLY A 211 1.82 11.62 0.14
CA GLY A 211 2.63 12.12 -0.98
C GLY A 211 4.10 11.66 -0.93
N LEU A 212 4.39 10.53 -0.27
CA LEU A 212 5.75 9.99 -0.13
C LEU A 212 6.23 9.25 -1.38
N GLY A 213 5.46 9.25 -2.46
CA GLY A 213 5.79 8.61 -3.73
C GLY A 213 5.37 7.13 -3.83
N GLY A 214 4.23 6.73 -3.26
CA GLY A 214 3.53 5.45 -3.54
C GLY A 214 4.39 4.17 -3.59
N ALA A 215 4.54 3.36 -2.53
CA ALA A 215 3.56 2.51 -1.83
C ALA A 215 3.35 1.06 -2.35
N THR A 216 4.27 0.44 -3.12
CA THR A 216 4.24 -1.04 -3.27
C THR A 216 5.63 -1.61 -3.41
N THR A 217 5.98 -2.59 -2.56
CA THR A 217 7.32 -3.17 -2.41
C THR A 217 7.44 -4.58 -2.95
N ASP A 218 6.40 -5.35 -2.68
CA ASP A 218 6.34 -6.77 -2.89
C ASP A 218 4.87 -7.15 -2.71
N HIS A 219 4.46 -8.27 -3.27
CA HIS A 219 3.16 -8.83 -2.95
C HIS A 219 3.34 -10.27 -2.49
N PHE A 220 2.53 -10.62 -1.50
CA PHE A 220 2.56 -11.92 -0.86
C PHE A 220 1.20 -12.55 -0.98
N LEU A 221 1.17 -13.86 -1.17
CA LEU A 221 -0.06 -14.62 -1.32
C LEU A 221 -0.82 -14.68 0.00
N SER A 222 -2.10 -15.04 -0.09
CA SER A 222 -2.86 -15.45 1.09
C SER A 222 -2.21 -16.66 1.77
N GLY A 223 -2.31 -16.72 3.11
CA GLY A 223 -1.70 -17.77 3.92
C GLY A 223 -0.30 -17.46 4.46
N GLU A 224 0.41 -16.49 3.88
CA GLU A 224 1.74 -16.07 4.36
C GLU A 224 1.69 -15.53 5.79
N THR A 225 2.79 -15.68 6.54
CA THR A 225 2.89 -15.21 7.93
C THR A 225 3.55 -13.84 7.99
N PHE A 226 2.79 -12.85 8.45
CA PHE A 226 3.25 -11.50 8.76
C PHE A 226 3.58 -11.38 10.24
N HIS A 227 4.81 -10.98 10.54
CA HIS A 227 5.31 -10.76 11.89
C HIS A 227 5.31 -9.26 12.19
N ARG A 228 4.34 -8.80 13.00
CA ARG A 228 4.34 -7.43 13.51
C ARG A 228 5.52 -7.25 14.46
N VAL A 229 6.22 -6.14 14.32
CA VAL A 229 7.38 -5.80 15.15
C VAL A 229 7.08 -4.63 16.06
N SER A 230 7.83 -4.55 17.16
CA SER A 230 7.83 -3.37 18.00
C SER A 230 8.56 -2.24 17.29
N VAL A 231 7.94 -1.07 17.25
CA VAL A 231 8.58 0.17 16.78
C VAL A 231 8.60 1.19 17.93
N PRO A 232 9.57 2.10 17.96
CA PRO A 232 9.65 3.12 19.00
C PRO A 232 8.45 4.07 18.95
N THR A 233 7.80 4.27 20.10
CA THR A 233 6.65 5.18 20.26
C THR A 233 7.05 6.61 20.65
N ASP A 234 8.29 6.78 21.11
CA ASP A 234 8.91 8.08 21.44
C ASP A 234 9.20 8.95 20.20
N SER A 235 9.31 8.31 19.04
CA SER A 235 9.75 8.93 17.79
C SER A 235 8.76 8.71 16.64
N GLY A 236 7.61 8.08 16.86
CA GLY A 236 6.55 7.95 15.86
C GLY A 236 5.45 6.97 16.25
N LEU A 237 4.43 6.84 15.40
CA LEU A 237 3.29 5.98 15.68
C LEU A 237 3.61 4.48 15.46
N PRO A 238 3.10 3.58 16.33
CA PRO A 238 3.31 2.14 16.23
C PRO A 238 2.45 1.43 15.17
N SER A 239 1.43 2.13 14.71
CA SER A 239 0.53 1.81 13.60
C SER A 239 0.11 3.14 12.98
N ILE A 240 -0.38 3.12 11.74
CA ILE A 240 -0.85 4.34 11.07
C ILE A 240 -2.22 4.04 10.48
N SER A 241 -3.23 4.78 10.91
CA SER A 241 -4.55 4.77 10.31
C SER A 241 -4.71 5.96 9.38
N ILE A 242 -5.15 5.70 8.16
CA ILE A 242 -5.47 6.75 7.19
C ILE A 242 -6.97 6.79 6.90
N PRO A 243 -7.57 7.97 6.67
CA PRO A 243 -8.98 8.07 6.32
C PRO A 243 -9.30 7.35 4.99
N LEU A 244 -10.49 6.77 4.94
CA LEU A 244 -11.09 6.27 3.71
C LEU A 244 -12.11 7.27 3.16
N TRP A 245 -12.12 7.44 1.83
CA TRP A 245 -12.95 8.44 1.17
C TRP A 245 -13.94 7.83 0.18
N VAL A 246 -15.16 8.37 0.16
CA VAL A 246 -16.20 8.11 -0.83
C VAL A 246 -16.64 9.43 -1.47
N ARG A 247 -17.42 9.34 -2.55
CA ARG A 247 -17.91 10.51 -3.26
C ARG A 247 -18.82 11.37 -2.38
N ASP A 248 -18.64 12.68 -2.48
CA ASP A 248 -19.56 13.68 -1.99
C ASP A 248 -20.67 13.97 -3.04
N GLY A 249 -21.54 14.92 -2.74
CA GLY A 249 -22.63 15.31 -3.64
C GLY A 249 -22.17 15.95 -4.96
N ALA A 250 -20.91 16.38 -5.06
CA ALA A 250 -20.30 16.93 -6.27
C ALA A 250 -19.50 15.88 -7.07
N GLY A 251 -19.48 14.63 -6.62
CA GLY A 251 -18.76 13.53 -7.27
C GLY A 251 -17.30 13.37 -6.84
N HIS A 252 -16.80 14.22 -5.94
CA HIS A 252 -15.41 14.20 -5.48
C HIS A 252 -15.21 13.25 -4.30
N PHE A 253 -14.08 12.54 -4.22
CA PHE A 253 -13.76 11.62 -3.11
C PHE A 253 -13.32 12.36 -1.85
N ARG A 254 -14.26 13.06 -1.20
CA ARG A 254 -14.00 13.95 -0.05
C ARG A 254 -14.84 13.62 1.18
N LYS A 255 -15.81 12.72 1.07
CA LYS A 255 -16.63 12.29 2.20
C LYS A 255 -15.91 11.16 2.93
N ARG A 256 -15.50 11.39 4.19
CA ARG A 256 -14.88 10.36 5.03
C ARG A 256 -15.84 9.18 5.25
N SER A 257 -15.31 7.95 5.23
CA SER A 257 -16.05 6.70 5.38
C SER A 257 -15.19 5.62 6.06
N GLY A 258 -14.80 5.91 7.30
CA GLY A 258 -13.94 5.07 8.13
C GLY A 258 -12.45 5.31 7.90
N SER A 259 -11.64 4.34 8.32
CA SER A 259 -10.19 4.37 8.21
C SER A 259 -9.60 3.01 7.77
N LEU A 260 -8.35 3.04 7.29
CA LEU A 260 -7.55 1.87 6.96
C LEU A 260 -6.26 1.90 7.78
N ARG A 261 -6.15 0.98 8.75
CA ARG A 261 -5.01 0.86 9.65
C ARG A 261 -3.89 0.02 9.04
N PHE A 262 -2.65 0.44 9.24
CA PHE A 262 -1.44 -0.22 8.79
C PHE A 262 -0.53 -0.60 9.97
N LEU A 263 0.01 -1.82 9.90
CA LEU A 263 0.94 -2.37 10.89
C LEU A 263 2.33 -2.50 10.27
N TYR A 264 3.37 -2.12 11.02
CA TYR A 264 4.75 -2.36 10.61
C TYR A 264 5.24 -3.74 11.05
N GLY A 265 5.92 -4.44 10.14
CA GLY A 265 6.33 -5.82 10.35
C GLY A 265 7.16 -6.36 9.20
N PHE A 266 7.27 -7.67 9.15
CA PHE A 266 7.94 -8.37 8.05
C PHE A 266 7.28 -9.68 7.69
N ILE A 267 7.55 -10.14 6.47
CA ILE A 267 7.35 -11.53 6.03
C ILE A 267 8.73 -12.16 5.85
N VAL A 268 8.91 -13.40 6.30
CA VAL A 268 10.08 -14.21 5.94
C VAL A 268 9.78 -14.82 4.59
N ALA A 269 10.47 -14.37 3.56
CA ALA A 269 10.23 -14.87 2.23
C ALA A 269 10.93 -16.21 2.00
N SER A 270 10.64 -16.89 0.89
CA SER A 270 11.12 -18.26 0.60
C SER A 270 12.65 -18.40 0.55
N ASP A 271 13.38 -17.32 0.31
CA ASP A 271 14.85 -17.24 0.36
C ASP A 271 15.40 -17.05 1.79
N GLY A 272 14.53 -17.03 2.80
CA GLY A 272 14.86 -16.79 4.21
C GLY A 272 15.06 -15.32 4.57
N VAL A 273 14.94 -14.40 3.61
CA VAL A 273 15.15 -12.97 3.84
C VAL A 273 13.89 -12.35 4.46
N LYS A 274 14.08 -11.59 5.53
CA LYS A 274 13.01 -10.77 6.12
C LYS A 274 12.74 -9.55 5.26
N ARG A 275 11.50 -9.40 4.81
CA ARG A 275 11.04 -8.25 4.01
C ARG A 275 10.18 -7.37 4.90
N TYR A 276 10.72 -6.23 5.31
CA TYR A 276 10.04 -5.29 6.19
C TYR A 276 9.13 -4.34 5.41
N GLY A 277 8.06 -3.88 6.06
CA GLY A 277 7.13 -2.91 5.49
C GLY A 277 5.85 -2.79 6.31
N TRP A 278 4.92 -2.04 5.75
CA TRP A 278 3.57 -1.82 6.25
C TRP A 278 2.59 -2.75 5.54
N MET A 279 1.67 -3.34 6.28
CA MET A 279 0.56 -4.12 5.73
C MET A 279 -0.75 -3.65 6.37
N ALA A 280 -1.82 -3.59 5.57
CA ALA A 280 -3.13 -3.19 6.07
C ALA A 280 -3.67 -4.24 7.04
N GLU A 281 -4.10 -3.81 8.23
CA GLU A 281 -4.63 -4.69 9.26
C GLU A 281 -5.86 -5.49 8.80
N PRO A 282 -6.81 -4.93 8.01
CA PRO A 282 -7.93 -5.73 7.50
C PRO A 282 -7.52 -6.89 6.57
N ALA A 283 -6.29 -6.88 6.04
CA ALA A 283 -5.74 -7.99 5.27
C ALA A 283 -5.22 -9.15 6.14
N LEU A 284 -5.19 -8.96 7.46
CA LEU A 284 -4.50 -9.81 8.42
C LEU A 284 -5.49 -10.49 9.38
N MET A 285 -5.18 -11.74 9.73
CA MET A 285 -5.89 -12.51 10.74
C MET A 285 -4.91 -12.88 11.85
N PRO A 286 -5.14 -12.47 13.11
CA PRO A 286 -4.27 -12.86 14.22
C PRO A 286 -4.11 -14.39 14.33
N ILE A 287 -2.90 -14.85 14.62
CA ILE A 287 -2.61 -16.26 14.91
C ILE A 287 -1.86 -16.40 16.24
N GLY A 288 -2.10 -17.49 16.96
CA GLY A 288 -1.59 -17.70 18.32
C GLY A 288 -0.09 -17.96 18.39
N ASP A 289 0.49 -18.58 17.36
CA ASP A 289 1.90 -19.01 17.37
C ASP A 289 2.75 -18.32 16.30
N CYS A 290 4.00 -18.10 16.71
CA CYS A 290 5.12 -17.60 15.94
C CYS A 290 6.41 -18.28 16.43
#